data_AF-A0ABD5Y7D3-F1
#
_entry.id   AF-A0ABD5Y7D3-F1
#
_cell.length_a   1.000
_cell.length_b   1.000
_cell.length_c   1.000
_cell.angle_alpha   90.00
_cell.angle_beta   90.00
_cell.angle_gamma   90.00
#
_symmetry.space_group_name_H-M   'P 1'
#
loop_
_entity.id
_entity.type
_entity.pdbx_description
1 polymer ?
#
loop_
_entity_poly.entity_id
_entity_poly.type
_entity_poly.pdbx_seq_one_letter_code
_entity_poly.pdbx_strand_id
1 'polypeptide(L)' 'MDRTRDTRDEQFWSARNFGALLVFTALVSVALRTTTGHWPADLGGWAAAAFAGVGLVLIGHSLTHRITAKQSVSQ' A
#
# COMPACT_ATOMS: atom_id res chain seq x y z
N MET A 1 -5.58 6.50 -29.18
CA MET A 1 -5.59 6.59 -27.71
C MET A 1 -5.04 5.28 -27.15
N ASP A 2 -3.92 5.38 -26.43
CA ASP A 2 -3.00 4.29 -26.09
C ASP A 2 -3.56 3.30 -25.05
N ARG A 3 -4.03 2.12 -25.48
CA ARG A 3 -4.34 0.98 -24.57
C ARG A 3 -3.16 0.53 -23.70
N THR A 4 -1.93 0.85 -24.10
CA THR A 4 -0.70 0.45 -23.41
C THR A 4 -0.38 1.33 -22.20
N ARG A 5 -0.93 2.55 -22.10
CA ARG A 5 -0.82 3.38 -20.90
C ARG A 5 -1.77 2.90 -19.81
N ASP A 6 -3.01 2.62 -20.20
CA ASP A 6 -4.09 2.17 -19.30
C ASP A 6 -3.68 0.93 -18.47
N THR A 7 -3.10 -0.07 -19.14
CA THR A 7 -2.63 -1.31 -18.49
C THR A 7 -1.41 -1.13 -17.59
N ARG A 8 -0.53 -0.16 -17.89
CA ARG A 8 0.63 0.16 -17.03
C ARG A 8 0.19 0.93 -15.79
N ASP A 9 -0.73 1.87 -15.96
CA ASP A 9 -1.26 2.67 -14.87
C ASP A 9 -2.07 1.79 -13.90
N GLU A 10 -2.85 0.83 -14.40
CA GLU A 10 -3.50 -0.21 -13.59
C GLU A 10 -2.51 -1.08 -12.82
N GLN A 11 -1.36 -1.43 -13.42
CA GLN A 11 -0.31 -2.18 -12.72
C GLN A 11 0.40 -1.35 -11.66
N PHE A 12 0.67 -0.07 -11.93
CA PHE A 12 1.30 0.84 -10.99
C PHE A 12 0.42 1.10 -9.78
N TRP A 13 -0.89 1.31 -9.99
CA TRP A 13 -1.88 1.51 -8.93
C TRP A 13 -2.51 0.22 -8.40
N SER A 14 -1.92 -0.93 -8.70
CA SER A 14 -2.36 -2.19 -8.13
C SER A 14 -2.39 -2.12 -6.60
N ALA A 15 -3.38 -2.78 -5.98
CA ALA A 15 -3.58 -2.81 -4.52
C ALA A 15 -2.30 -3.11 -3.74
N ARG A 16 -1.39 -3.94 -4.29
CA ARG A 16 -0.09 -4.23 -3.68
C ARG A 16 0.82 -3.00 -3.62
N ASN A 17 0.95 -2.26 -4.72
CA ASN A 17 1.83 -1.10 -4.80
C ASN A 17 1.27 0.06 -3.97
N PHE A 18 -0.05 0.27 -4.03
CA PHE A 18 -0.72 1.25 -3.17
C PHE A 18 -0.55 0.88 -1.69
N GLY A 19 -0.73 -0.40 -1.33
CA GLY A 19 -0.52 -0.85 0.04
C GLY A 19 0.94 -0.70 0.50
N ALA A 20 1.92 -0.98 -0.36
CA ALA A 20 3.33 -0.75 -0.08
C ALA A 20 3.64 0.74 0.13
N LEU A 21 3.02 1.62 -0.66
CA LEU A 21 3.16 3.07 -0.51
C LEU A 21 2.62 3.55 0.85
N LEU A 22 1.48 3.04 1.30
CA LEU A 22 0.92 3.38 2.61
C LEU A 22 1.81 2.90 3.77
N VAL A 23 2.35 1.67 3.67
CA VAL A 23 3.31 1.15 4.67
C VAL A 23 4.59 1.99 4.69
N PHE A 24 5.13 2.33 3.52
CA PHE A 24 6.29 3.21 3.41
C PHE A 24 6.01 4.59 4.02
N THR A 25 4.82 5.15 3.77
CA THR A 25 4.40 6.44 4.32
C THR A 25 4.30 6.39 5.85
N ALA A 26 3.80 5.29 6.41
CA ALA A 26 3.80 5.06 7.85
C ALA A 26 5.23 5.01 8.44
N LEU A 27 6.14 4.29 7.77
CA LEU A 27 7.55 4.21 8.19
C LEU A 27 8.23 5.57 8.15
N VAL A 28 8.05 6.33 7.07
CA VAL A 28 8.57 7.70 6.94
C VAL A 28 7.99 8.60 8.03
N SER A 29 6.71 8.46 8.33
CA SER A 29 6.06 9.24 9.40
C SER A 29 6.68 8.97 10.77
N VAL A 30 6.97 7.70 11.08
CA VAL A 30 7.66 7.30 12.31
C VAL A 30 9.10 7.80 12.31
N ALA A 31 9.82 7.68 11.20
CA ALA A 31 11.19 8.17 11.08
C ALA A 31 11.25 9.69 11.34
N LEU A 32 10.36 10.47 10.70
CA LEU A 32 10.25 11.90 10.93
C LEU A 32 9.89 12.23 12.38
N ARG A 33 9.01 11.45 13.01
CA ARG A 33 8.71 11.60 14.45
C ARG A 33 9.94 11.37 15.31
N THR A 34 10.77 10.37 15.00
CA THR A 34 12.00 10.08 15.75
C THR A 34 13.07 11.16 15.59
N THR A 35 13.14 11.81 14.42
CA THR A 35 14.16 12.84 14.16
C THR A 35 13.72 14.24 14.59
N THR A 36 12.43 14.57 14.46
CA THR A 36 11.92 15.92 14.71
C THR A 36 11.20 16.07 16.05
N GLY A 37 10.80 14.96 16.68
CA GLY A 37 10.01 15.00 17.91
C GLY A 37 8.57 15.48 17.71
N HIS A 38 8.09 15.63 16.47
CA HIS A 38 6.72 16.02 16.10
C HIS A 38 6.12 15.01 15.11
N TRP A 39 4.79 14.82 15.15
CA TRP A 39 4.13 13.98 14.16
C TRP A 39 3.91 14.77 12.86
N PRO A 40 4.06 14.15 11.68
CA PRO A 40 3.76 14.84 10.43
C PRO A 40 2.29 15.27 10.40
N ALA A 41 2.05 16.51 9.98
CA ALA A 41 0.71 17.10 9.84
C ALA A 41 -0.14 17.15 11.12
N ASP A 42 0.47 17.05 12.31
CA ASP A 42 -0.23 17.00 13.62
C ASP A 42 -1.28 15.88 13.76
N LEU A 43 -1.33 14.93 12.81
CA LEU A 43 -2.30 13.84 12.79
C LEU A 43 -2.07 12.76 13.87
N GLY A 44 -1.03 12.93 14.71
CA GLY A 44 -0.65 12.01 15.76
C GLY A 44 -0.20 10.63 15.27
N GLY A 45 0.14 9.73 16.20
CA GLY A 45 0.61 8.38 15.86
C GLY A 45 -0.47 7.45 15.29
N TRP A 46 -1.75 7.76 15.54
CA TRP A 46 -2.88 6.96 15.07
C TRP A 46 -3.00 6.95 13.54
N ALA A 47 -2.67 8.07 12.88
CA ALA A 47 -2.66 8.13 11.42
C ALA A 47 -1.59 7.21 10.82
N ALA A 48 -0.38 7.18 11.40
CA ALA A 48 0.68 6.27 10.95
C ALA A 48 0.26 4.80 11.12
N ALA A 49 -0.39 4.46 12.24
CA ALA A 49 -0.95 3.11 12.45
C ALA A 49 -2.05 2.77 11.44
N ALA A 50 -2.95 3.72 11.13
CA ALA A 50 -3.99 3.53 10.13
C ALA A 50 -3.41 3.29 8.73
N PHE A 51 -2.41 4.09 8.32
CA PHE A 51 -1.71 3.90 7.06
C PHE A 51 -1.03 2.52 6.96
N ALA A 52 -0.34 2.10 8.02
CA ALA A 52 0.29 0.78 8.07
C ALA A 52 -0.75 -0.35 7.99
N GLY A 53 -1.86 -0.24 8.74
CA GLY A 53 -2.94 -1.22 8.76
C GLY A 53 -3.62 -1.37 7.41
N VAL A 54 -4.08 -0.27 6.81
CA VAL A 54 -4.73 -0.28 5.49
C VAL A 54 -3.76 -0.80 4.42
N GLY A 55 -2.49 -0.41 4.49
CA GLY A 55 -1.48 -0.88 3.55
C GLY A 55 -1.24 -2.39 3.62
N LEU A 56 -1.12 -2.95 4.83
CA LEU A 56 -1.00 -4.40 5.03
C LEU A 56 -2.23 -5.17 4.54
N VAL A 57 -3.44 -4.66 4.81
CA VAL A 57 -4.68 -5.28 4.34
C VAL A 57 -4.72 -5.34 2.81
N LEU A 58 -4.33 -4.27 2.12
CA LEU A 58 -4.30 -4.24 0.66
C LEU A 58 -3.24 -5.17 0.06
N ILE A 59 -2.06 -5.25 0.68
CA ILE A 59 -1.01 -6.20 0.27
C ILE A 59 -1.52 -7.63 0.46
N GLY A 60 -2.10 -7.94 1.63
CA GLY A 60 -2.68 -9.25 1.93
C GLY A 60 -3.80 -9.63 0.97
N HIS A 61 -4.75 -8.72 0.74
CA HIS A 61 -5.84 -8.93 -0.21
C HIS A 61 -5.33 -9.19 -1.62
N SER A 62 -4.32 -8.43 -2.08
CA SER A 62 -3.70 -8.64 -3.39
C SER A 62 -3.02 -10.02 -3.52
N LEU A 63 -2.36 -10.49 -2.45
CA LEU A 63 -1.75 -11.81 -2.41
C LEU A 63 -2.82 -12.91 -2.47
N THR A 64 -3.87 -12.81 -1.67
CA THR A 64 -4.98 -13.78 -1.66
C THR A 64 -5.64 -13.88 -3.03
N HIS A 65 -5.92 -12.74 -3.68
CA HIS A 65 -6.53 -12.73 -5.01
C HIS A 65 -5.66 -13.41 -6.08
N ARG A 66 -4.32 -13.25 -6.00
CA ARG A 66 -3.39 -13.93 -6.91
C ARG A 66 -3.30 -15.43 -6.66
N ILE A 67 -3.40 -15.86 -5.40
CA ILE A 67 -3.40 -17.29 -5.04
C ILE A 67 -4.67 -17.97 -5.57
N THR A 68 -5.84 -17.38 -5.32
CA THR A 68 -7.13 -17.89 -5.82
C THR A 68 -7.16 -17.92 -7.35
N ALA A 69 -6.67 -16.88 -8.02
CA ALA A 69 -6.60 -16.84 -9.48
C ALA A 69 -5.66 -17.93 -10.06
N LYS A 70 -4.55 -18.24 -9.39
CA LYS A 70 -3.65 -19.33 -9.83
C LYS A 70 -4.27 -20.71 -9.65
N GLN A 71 -5.05 -20.94 -8.59
CA GLN A 71 -5.74 -22.22 -8.38
C GLN A 71 -6.83 -22.47 -9.43
N SER A 72 -7.54 -21.43 -9.88
CA SER A 72 -8.56 -21.55 -10.92
C SER A 72 -8.03 -21.88 -12.31
N VAL A 73 -6.76 -21.56 -12.62
CA VAL A 73 -6.16 -21.78 -13.95
C VAL A 73 -5.53 -23.18 -14.06
N SER A 74 -5.41 -23.90 -12.95
CA SER A 74 -4.78 -25.23 -12.90
C SER A 74 -5.78 -26.39 -12.81
N GLN A 75 -7.09 -26.11 -12.86
CA GLN A 75 -8.15 -27.10 -13.09
C GLN A 75 -8.49 -27.16 -14.58
#